data_AF-A0A1E5JVB3-F1
#
_entry.id   AF-A0A1E5JVB3-F1
#
_cell.length_a   1.000
_cell.length_b   1.000
_cell.length_c   1.000
_cell.angle_alpha   90.00
_cell.angle_beta   90.00
_cell.angle_gamma   90.00
#
_symmetry.space_group_name_H-M   'P 1'
#
loop_
_entity.id
_entity.type
_entity.pdbx_description
1 polymer ?
#
loop_
_entity_poly.entity_id
_entity_poly.type
_entity_poly.pdbx_seq_one_letter_code
_entity_poly.pdbx_strand_id
1 'polypeptide(L)'
;MNASDLKYPFHSAWNFLWQVIKPYRWWYVLMLQAPVFTAFYIFANNYSFKLLVDAFSSETITSYHQLVFPIALFIIAQIVLDVVWRISDFAEWKAEPYARQRLLSSAYNYVQHHSYSYFQNTPSGTVISKLKGLLDGYDSVFANIHHIVGKHFCVVVVSVFVLLIVNFTVFFLCLPGAYLLWQLCYRWQLN
;
A
#
# COMPACT_ATOMS: atom_id res chain seq x y z
N MET A 1 3.24 -21.27 -14.24
CA MET A 1 4.54 -20.98 -13.61
C MET A 1 4.74 -22.00 -12.50
N ASN A 2 5.79 -22.82 -12.59
CA ASN A 2 5.91 -24.11 -11.90
C ASN A 2 5.80 -24.01 -10.37
N ALA A 3 5.00 -24.90 -9.77
CA ALA A 3 4.83 -25.04 -8.31
C ALA A 3 6.04 -25.70 -7.61
N SER A 4 7.12 -25.99 -8.36
CA SER A 4 8.29 -26.77 -7.92
C SER A 4 9.44 -25.95 -7.34
N ASP A 5 9.33 -24.61 -7.25
CA ASP A 5 10.48 -23.75 -6.94
C ASP A 5 10.67 -23.40 -5.45
N LEU A 6 9.86 -23.94 -4.55
CA LEU A 6 10.05 -23.71 -3.11
C LEU A 6 11.20 -24.57 -2.61
N LYS A 7 12.34 -23.93 -2.42
CA LYS A 7 13.58 -24.58 -1.99
C LYS A 7 13.51 -24.86 -0.49
N TYR A 8 13.21 -26.10 -0.15
CA TYR A 8 13.30 -26.63 1.21
C TYR A 8 14.78 -26.75 1.64
N PRO A 9 15.12 -26.66 2.94
CA PRO A 9 14.26 -26.42 4.09
C PRO A 9 14.03 -24.92 4.37
N PHE A 10 12.86 -24.59 4.91
CA PHE A 10 12.55 -23.23 5.35
C PHE A 10 13.22 -22.95 6.70
N HIS A 11 14.27 -22.12 6.69
CA HIS A 11 15.00 -21.78 7.91
C HIS A 11 14.26 -20.74 8.78
N SER A 12 13.31 -19.98 8.20
CA SER A 12 12.53 -18.97 8.88
C SER A 12 11.21 -18.70 8.14
N ALA A 13 10.15 -18.37 8.88
CA ALA A 13 8.85 -17.98 8.32
C ALA A 13 8.97 -16.78 7.36
N TRP A 14 9.93 -15.89 7.60
CA TRP A 14 10.21 -14.75 6.72
C TRP A 14 10.73 -15.19 5.34
N ASN A 15 11.61 -16.19 5.28
CA ASN A 15 12.13 -16.71 4.03
C ASN A 15 11.06 -17.44 3.22
N PHE A 16 10.13 -18.11 3.90
CA PHE A 16 8.96 -18.72 3.29
C PHE A 16 8.04 -17.65 2.67
N LEU A 17 7.67 -16.63 3.44
CA LEU A 17 6.86 -15.50 2.94
C LEU A 17 7.54 -14.80 1.76
N TRP A 18 8.84 -14.54 1.87
CA TRP A 18 9.61 -13.89 0.80
C TRP A 18 9.65 -14.71 -0.49
N GLN A 19 9.72 -16.04 -0.41
CA GLN A 19 9.66 -16.90 -1.60
C GLN A 19 8.26 -16.91 -2.26
N VAL A 20 7.19 -16.80 -1.47
CA VAL A 20 5.81 -16.69 -1.97
C VAL A 20 5.55 -15.32 -2.61
N ILE A 21 6.14 -14.25 -2.06
CA ILE A 21 5.99 -12.85 -2.51
C ILE A 21 6.89 -12.51 -3.71
N LYS A 22 8.09 -13.09 -3.82
CA LYS A 22 9.09 -12.82 -4.87
C LYS A 22 8.56 -12.79 -6.32
N PRO A 23 7.61 -13.64 -6.75
CA PRO A 23 7.07 -13.59 -8.11
C PRO A 23 6.23 -12.33 -8.41
N TYR A 24 5.66 -11.69 -7.39
CA TYR A 24 4.72 -10.57 -7.53
C TYR A 24 5.35 -9.20 -7.28
N ARG A 25 6.68 -9.12 -7.26
CA ARG A 25 7.43 -7.88 -6.99
C ARG A 25 6.98 -6.69 -7.84
N TRP A 26 6.67 -6.91 -9.11
CA TRP A 26 6.20 -5.85 -10.02
C TRP A 26 4.78 -5.36 -9.69
N TRP A 27 3.90 -6.26 -9.25
CA TRP A 27 2.55 -5.89 -8.79
C TRP A 27 2.60 -5.09 -7.50
N TYR A 28 3.53 -5.42 -6.60
CA TYR A 28 3.80 -4.63 -5.40
C TYR A 28 4.36 -3.24 -5.69
N VAL A 29 5.26 -3.11 -6.66
CA VAL A 29 5.75 -1.80 -7.11
C VAL A 29 4.61 -0.97 -7.69
N LEU A 30 3.71 -1.59 -8.47
CA LEU A 30 2.50 -0.94 -8.99
C LEU A 30 1.53 -0.50 -7.88
N MET A 31 1.46 -1.21 -6.75
CA MET A 31 0.68 -0.76 -5.59
C MET A 31 1.34 0.43 -4.88
N LEU A 32 2.67 0.43 -4.79
CA LEU A 32 3.44 1.46 -4.10
C LEU A 32 3.43 2.80 -4.86
N GLN A 33 3.20 2.80 -6.17
CA GLN A 33 3.12 4.05 -6.93
C GLN A 33 1.93 4.93 -6.49
N ALA A 34 0.80 4.35 -6.06
CA ALA A 34 -0.39 5.11 -5.70
C ALA A 34 -0.18 6.11 -4.55
N PRO A 35 0.41 5.72 -3.41
CA PRO A 35 0.74 6.68 -2.36
C PRO A 35 1.79 7.71 -2.81
N VAL A 36 2.68 7.35 -3.75
CA VAL A 36 3.65 8.31 -4.32
C VAL A 36 2.94 9.42 -5.10
N PHE A 37 2.08 9.05 -6.05
CA PHE A 37 1.29 10.01 -6.82
C PHE A 37 0.28 10.79 -5.96
N THR A 38 -0.21 10.19 -4.88
CA THR A 38 -1.06 10.89 -3.90
C THR A 38 -0.33 12.06 -3.25
N ALA A 39 0.95 11.89 -2.89
CA ALA A 39 1.75 12.99 -2.37
C ALA A 39 1.85 14.12 -3.40
N PHE A 40 2.20 13.82 -4.66
CA PHE A 40 2.26 14.84 -5.73
C PHE A 40 0.93 15.55 -5.97
N TYR A 41 -0.18 14.83 -5.90
CA TYR A 41 -1.52 15.40 -6.03
C TYR A 41 -1.81 16.46 -4.96
N ILE A 42 -1.43 16.23 -3.70
CA ILE A 42 -1.63 17.21 -2.62
C ILE A 42 -0.96 18.54 -2.99
N PHE A 43 0.24 18.51 -3.56
CA PHE A 43 0.93 19.75 -4.00
C PHE A 43 0.26 20.40 -5.20
N ALA A 44 -0.05 19.62 -6.24
CA ALA A 44 -0.73 20.13 -7.43
C ALA A 44 -2.08 20.78 -7.07
N ASN A 45 -2.82 20.17 -6.13
CA ASN A 45 -4.09 20.65 -5.64
C ASN A 45 -3.93 21.97 -4.86
N ASN A 46 -3.03 22.03 -3.88
CA ASN A 46 -2.76 23.26 -3.11
C ASN A 46 -2.26 24.41 -4.00
N TYR A 47 -1.42 24.11 -5.00
CA TYR A 47 -0.94 25.09 -5.96
C TYR A 47 -2.07 25.60 -6.88
N SER A 48 -2.96 24.71 -7.33
CA SER A 48 -4.15 25.08 -8.11
C SER A 48 -5.05 26.04 -7.34
N PHE A 49 -5.31 25.74 -6.06
CA PHE A 49 -6.10 26.61 -5.18
C PHE A 49 -5.46 27.98 -5.02
N LYS A 50 -4.13 28.04 -4.83
CA LYS A 50 -3.41 29.32 -4.73
C LYS A 50 -3.60 30.15 -6.01
N LEU A 51 -3.37 29.57 -7.18
CA LEU A 51 -3.54 30.28 -8.46
C LEU A 51 -4.98 30.75 -8.68
N LEU A 52 -5.95 29.96 -8.23
CA LEU A 52 -7.37 30.29 -8.32
C LEU A 52 -7.72 31.48 -7.40
N VAL A 53 -7.21 31.50 -6.16
CA VAL A 53 -7.36 32.66 -5.25
C VAL A 53 -6.67 33.90 -5.81
N ASP A 54 -5.46 33.77 -6.33
CA ASP A 54 -4.71 34.87 -6.93
C ASP A 54 -5.51 35.48 -8.11
N ALA A 55 -6.07 34.64 -8.99
CA ALA A 55 -6.91 35.06 -10.11
C ALA A 55 -8.20 35.77 -9.68
N PHE A 56 -8.82 35.35 -8.56
CA PHE A 56 -10.01 36.02 -8.02
C PHE A 56 -9.69 37.33 -7.29
N SER A 57 -8.47 37.47 -6.73
CA SER A 57 -8.05 38.66 -5.99
C SER A 57 -7.57 39.82 -6.88
N SER A 58 -7.20 39.54 -8.13
CA SER A 58 -6.81 40.57 -9.09
C SER A 58 -8.02 41.44 -9.49
N GLU A 59 -7.97 42.72 -9.15
CA GLU A 59 -9.04 43.73 -9.30
C GLU A 59 -9.54 43.96 -10.75
N THR A 60 -8.91 43.36 -11.76
CA THR A 60 -9.33 43.47 -13.16
C THR A 60 -9.39 42.08 -13.80
N ILE A 61 -10.60 41.53 -13.93
CA ILE A 61 -10.85 40.29 -14.70
C ILE A 61 -10.61 40.60 -16.18
N THR A 62 -9.35 40.62 -16.61
CA THR A 62 -8.97 41.00 -17.98
C THR A 62 -8.96 39.83 -18.95
N SER A 63 -9.02 38.58 -18.48
CA SER A 63 -9.16 37.40 -19.36
C SER A 63 -9.65 36.13 -18.65
N TYR A 64 -10.73 35.54 -19.16
CA TYR A 64 -11.21 34.19 -18.81
C TYR A 64 -10.12 33.11 -18.90
N HIS A 65 -9.12 33.33 -19.76
CA HIS A 65 -8.01 32.41 -19.99
C HIS A 65 -7.15 32.14 -18.75
N GLN A 66 -7.12 33.07 -17.78
CA GLN A 66 -6.37 32.91 -16.53
C GLN A 66 -7.05 31.95 -15.54
N LEU A 67 -8.37 31.76 -15.62
CA LEU A 67 -9.10 30.79 -14.80
C LEU A 67 -9.09 29.37 -15.39
N VAL A 68 -9.00 29.25 -16.71
CA VAL A 68 -9.02 27.94 -17.38
C VAL A 68 -7.81 27.09 -16.97
N PHE A 69 -6.63 27.70 -16.80
CA PHE A 69 -5.41 26.96 -16.44
C PHE A 69 -5.47 26.33 -15.03
N PRO A 70 -5.80 27.06 -13.94
CA PRO A 70 -5.97 26.47 -12.61
C PRO A 70 -7.05 25.37 -12.56
N ILE A 71 -8.18 25.59 -13.24
CA ILE A 71 -9.28 24.62 -13.27
C ILE A 71 -8.87 23.34 -14.02
N ALA A 72 -8.22 23.48 -15.18
CA ALA A 72 -7.73 22.34 -15.94
C ALA A 72 -6.67 21.55 -15.16
N LEU A 73 -5.75 22.25 -14.48
CA LEU A 73 -4.71 21.61 -13.67
C LEU A 73 -5.31 20.82 -12.49
N PHE A 74 -6.33 21.36 -11.83
CA PHE A 74 -7.07 20.67 -10.77
C PHE A 74 -7.76 19.40 -11.28
N ILE A 75 -8.50 19.50 -12.40
CA ILE A 75 -9.24 18.36 -12.98
C ILE A 75 -8.27 17.27 -13.45
N ILE A 76 -7.19 17.63 -14.15
CA ILE A 76 -6.19 16.68 -14.63
C ILE A 76 -5.51 15.97 -13.46
N ALA A 77 -5.13 16.72 -12.41
CA ALA A 77 -4.53 16.13 -11.22
C ALA A 77 -5.48 15.12 -10.55
N GLN A 78 -6.78 15.43 -10.46
CA GLN A 78 -7.79 14.53 -9.91
C GLN A 78 -7.93 13.25 -10.75
N ILE A 79 -8.08 13.37 -12.07
CA ILE A 79 -8.22 12.22 -12.96
C ILE A 79 -6.99 11.30 -12.89
N VAL A 80 -5.79 11.88 -12.90
CA VAL A 80 -4.54 11.12 -12.79
C VAL A 80 -4.48 10.36 -11.47
N LEU A 81 -4.87 11.00 -10.36
CA LEU A 81 -4.92 10.35 -9.05
C LEU A 81 -5.88 9.16 -9.06
N ASP A 82 -7.11 9.36 -9.56
CA ASP A 82 -8.14 8.31 -9.60
C ASP A 82 -7.71 7.12 -10.47
N VAL A 83 -7.10 7.38 -11.64
CA VAL A 83 -6.56 6.34 -12.52
C VAL A 83 -5.45 5.56 -11.84
N VAL A 84 -4.51 6.24 -11.17
CA VAL A 84 -3.40 5.58 -10.47
C VAL A 84 -3.90 4.70 -9.33
N TRP A 85 -4.86 5.18 -8.53
CA TRP A 85 -5.49 4.36 -7.49
C TRP A 85 -6.19 3.14 -8.08
N ARG A 86 -6.89 3.28 -9.22
CA ARG A 86 -7.52 2.15 -9.89
C ARG A 86 -6.55 1.10 -10.41
N ILE A 87 -5.39 1.52 -10.93
CA ILE A 87 -4.34 0.58 -11.34
C ILE A 87 -3.78 -0.16 -10.12
N SER A 88 -3.62 0.52 -8.99
CA SER A 88 -3.18 -0.09 -7.73
C SER A 88 -4.19 -1.11 -7.20
N ASP A 89 -5.48 -0.77 -7.15
CA ASP A 89 -6.54 -1.69 -6.73
C ASP A 89 -6.58 -2.94 -7.63
N PHE A 90 -6.45 -2.74 -8.94
CA PHE A 90 -6.42 -3.84 -9.90
C PHE A 90 -5.21 -4.77 -9.70
N ALA A 91 -4.04 -4.20 -9.38
CA ALA A 91 -2.85 -4.96 -9.03
C ALA A 91 -3.07 -5.80 -7.76
N GLU A 92 -3.79 -5.26 -6.78
CA GLU A 92 -4.14 -5.95 -5.53
C GLU A 92 -5.07 -7.13 -5.75
N TRP A 93 -6.17 -6.89 -6.43
CA TRP A 93 -7.15 -7.94 -6.72
C TRP A 93 -6.58 -9.06 -7.58
N LYS A 94 -5.52 -8.78 -8.34
CA LYS A 94 -4.81 -9.79 -9.12
C LYS A 94 -3.67 -10.46 -8.36
N ALA A 95 -2.97 -9.79 -7.45
CA ALA A 95 -1.85 -10.40 -6.73
C ALA A 95 -2.33 -11.37 -5.62
N GLU A 96 -3.38 -11.00 -4.89
CA GLU A 96 -3.88 -11.74 -3.73
C GLU A 96 -4.33 -13.18 -4.04
N PRO A 97 -5.25 -13.43 -5.01
CA PRO A 97 -5.74 -14.79 -5.26
C PRO A 97 -4.64 -15.71 -5.81
N TYR A 98 -3.72 -15.19 -6.62
CA TYR A 98 -2.64 -15.99 -7.19
C TYR A 98 -1.58 -16.34 -6.14
N ALA A 99 -1.33 -15.46 -5.16
CA ALA A 99 -0.46 -15.76 -4.04
C ALA A 99 -1.06 -16.84 -3.13
N ARG A 100 -2.36 -16.74 -2.81
CA ARG A 100 -3.12 -17.76 -2.06
C ARG A 100 -3.07 -19.13 -2.75
N GLN A 101 -3.34 -19.18 -4.06
CA GLN A 101 -3.32 -20.42 -4.82
C GLN A 101 -1.94 -21.09 -4.78
N ARG A 102 -0.86 -20.30 -4.92
CA ARG A 102 0.51 -20.81 -4.89
C ARG A 102 0.87 -21.38 -3.53
N LEU A 103 0.51 -20.68 -2.46
CA LEU A 103 0.76 -21.14 -1.09
C LEU A 103 0.01 -22.45 -0.79
N LEU A 104 -1.28 -22.52 -1.14
CA LEU A 104 -2.11 -23.70 -0.91
C LEU A 104 -1.63 -24.92 -1.72
N SER A 105 -1.35 -24.74 -3.01
CA SER A 105 -0.85 -25.83 -3.88
C SER A 105 0.50 -26.36 -3.41
N SER A 106 1.37 -25.48 -2.93
CA SER A 106 2.68 -25.87 -2.40
C SER A 106 2.59 -26.61 -1.07
N ALA A 107 1.74 -26.14 -0.16
CA ALA A 107 1.48 -26.82 1.12
C ALA A 107 0.84 -28.19 0.90
N TYR A 108 -0.09 -28.30 -0.05
CA TYR A 108 -0.71 -29.56 -0.42
C TYR A 108 0.31 -30.56 -1.01
N ASN A 109 1.17 -30.09 -1.93
CA ASN A 109 2.22 -30.91 -2.54
C ASN A 109 3.26 -31.40 -1.50
N TYR A 110 3.53 -30.61 -0.46
CA TYR A 110 4.37 -31.05 0.64
C TYR A 110 3.71 -32.17 1.46
N VAL A 111 2.42 -32.03 1.77
CA VAL A 111 1.67 -33.02 2.57
C VAL A 111 1.55 -34.36 1.83
N GLN A 112 1.24 -34.36 0.53
CA GLN A 112 1.02 -35.61 -0.22
C GLN A 112 2.25 -36.52 -0.30
N HIS A 113 3.46 -35.98 -0.15
CA HIS A 113 4.71 -36.74 -0.19
C HIS A 113 5.15 -37.26 1.19
N HIS A 114 4.31 -37.11 2.22
CA HIS A 114 4.65 -37.57 3.56
C HIS A 114 4.42 -39.08 3.74
N SER A 115 5.02 -39.66 4.78
CA SER A 115 5.02 -41.12 4.97
C SER A 115 3.64 -41.64 5.37
N TYR A 116 3.35 -42.89 5.03
CA TYR A 116 2.08 -43.53 5.42
C TYR A 116 1.88 -43.57 6.95
N SER A 117 2.97 -43.69 7.72
CA SER A 117 2.95 -43.62 9.18
C SER A 117 2.50 -42.25 9.72
N TYR A 118 2.83 -41.16 9.02
CA TYR A 118 2.35 -39.83 9.40
C TYR A 118 0.83 -39.72 9.29
N PHE A 119 0.23 -40.27 8.23
CA PHE A 119 -1.21 -40.26 8.01
C PHE A 119 -1.99 -41.21 8.91
N GLN A 120 -1.37 -42.28 9.41
CA GLN A 120 -1.98 -43.15 10.42
C GLN A 120 -2.04 -42.47 11.80
N ASN A 121 -0.99 -41.71 12.15
CA ASN A 121 -0.87 -41.06 13.45
C ASN A 121 -1.53 -39.67 13.50
N THR A 122 -1.83 -39.08 12.34
CA THR A 122 -2.43 -37.75 12.23
C THR A 122 -3.72 -37.82 11.40
N PRO A 123 -4.90 -37.58 12.00
CA PRO A 123 -6.15 -37.54 11.26
C PRO A 123 -6.11 -36.50 10.13
N SER A 124 -6.67 -36.83 8.96
CA SER A 124 -6.73 -35.94 7.80
C SER A 124 -7.36 -34.58 8.13
N GLY A 125 -8.32 -34.54 9.06
CA GLY A 125 -8.94 -33.30 9.54
C GLY A 125 -7.95 -32.34 10.20
N THR A 126 -6.98 -32.85 10.96
CA THR A 126 -5.93 -32.05 11.60
C THR A 126 -4.97 -31.46 10.56
N VAL A 127 -4.65 -32.23 9.51
CA VAL A 127 -3.80 -31.77 8.40
C VAL A 127 -4.50 -30.66 7.62
N ILE A 128 -5.78 -30.83 7.30
CA ILE A 128 -6.60 -29.81 6.60
C ILE A 128 -6.72 -28.55 7.46
N SER A 129 -6.93 -28.70 8.78
CA SER A 129 -7.00 -27.57 9.72
C SER A 129 -5.68 -26.79 9.77
N LYS A 130 -4.53 -27.48 9.80
CA LYS A 130 -3.21 -26.84 9.71
C LYS A 130 -2.97 -26.13 8.38
N LEU A 131 -3.43 -26.72 7.26
CA LEU A 131 -3.35 -26.09 5.94
C LEU A 131 -4.15 -24.79 5.88
N LYS A 132 -5.39 -24.83 6.40
CA LYS A 132 -6.26 -23.64 6.50
C LYS A 132 -5.65 -22.58 7.41
N GLY A 133 -5.17 -22.96 8.60
CA GLY A 133 -4.51 -22.03 9.51
C GLY A 133 -3.25 -21.38 8.91
N LEU A 134 -2.53 -22.07 8.04
CA LEU A 134 -1.38 -21.51 7.32
C LEU A 134 -1.83 -20.47 6.26
N LEU A 135 -2.93 -20.74 5.55
CA LEU A 135 -3.55 -19.80 4.61
C LEU A 135 -4.11 -18.57 5.34
N ASP A 136 -4.87 -18.78 6.41
CA ASP A 136 -5.47 -17.71 7.21
C ASP A 136 -4.39 -16.83 7.87
N GLY A 137 -3.31 -17.47 8.35
CA GLY A 137 -2.15 -16.76 8.89
C GLY A 137 -1.41 -15.95 7.84
N TYR A 138 -1.26 -16.48 6.62
CA TYR A 138 -0.71 -15.74 5.49
C TYR A 138 -1.58 -14.52 5.17
N ASP A 139 -2.89 -14.71 5.05
CA ASP A 139 -3.82 -13.63 4.75
C ASP A 139 -3.82 -12.53 5.82
N SER A 140 -3.78 -12.91 7.09
CA SER A 140 -3.69 -11.96 8.20
C SER A 140 -2.39 -11.15 8.17
N VAL A 141 -1.23 -11.81 7.97
CA VAL A 141 0.06 -11.13 7.89
C VAL A 141 0.14 -10.24 6.66
N PHE A 142 -0.32 -10.74 5.52
CA PHE A 142 -0.29 -10.02 4.25
C PHE A 142 -1.23 -8.80 4.27
N ALA A 143 -2.47 -8.97 4.75
CA ALA A 143 -3.41 -7.87 4.90
C ALA A 143 -2.88 -6.81 5.88
N ASN A 144 -2.32 -7.21 7.02
CA ASN A 144 -1.74 -6.26 7.98
C ASN A 144 -0.55 -5.49 7.39
N ILE A 145 0.36 -6.18 6.69
CA ILE A 145 1.53 -5.54 6.06
C ILE A 145 1.09 -4.64 4.91
N HIS A 146 0.14 -5.05 4.09
CA HIS A 146 -0.26 -4.32 2.89
C HIS A 146 -1.19 -3.13 3.21
N HIS A 147 -2.32 -3.40 3.88
CA HIS A 147 -3.37 -2.41 4.09
C HIS A 147 -3.07 -1.43 5.22
N ILE A 148 -2.51 -1.89 6.34
CA ILE A 148 -2.37 -1.08 7.55
C ILE A 148 -0.98 -0.43 7.61
N VAL A 149 0.08 -1.23 7.43
CA VAL A 149 1.44 -0.71 7.55
C VAL A 149 1.91 -0.09 6.24
N GLY A 150 1.81 -0.82 5.12
CA GLY A 150 2.39 -0.43 3.84
C GLY A 150 1.79 0.86 3.28
N LYS A 151 0.45 0.91 3.16
CA LYS A 151 -0.24 2.08 2.62
C LYS A 151 0.00 3.33 3.48
N HIS A 152 -0.27 3.28 4.78
CA HIS A 152 -0.14 4.46 5.65
C HIS A 152 1.31 4.91 5.84
N PHE A 153 2.25 3.98 6.05
CA PHE A 153 3.66 4.32 6.20
C PHE A 153 4.23 4.95 4.93
N CYS A 154 3.91 4.39 3.75
CA CYS A 154 4.41 4.91 2.50
C CYS A 154 3.84 6.29 2.17
N VAL A 155 2.54 6.54 2.41
CA VAL A 155 1.95 7.89 2.28
C VAL A 155 2.67 8.88 3.18
N VAL A 156 2.89 8.54 4.47
CA VAL A 156 3.53 9.44 5.43
C VAL A 156 4.98 9.74 5.03
N VAL A 157 5.77 8.72 4.72
CA VAL A 157 7.18 8.89 4.33
C VAL A 157 7.31 9.70 3.05
N VAL A 158 6.53 9.40 2.03
CA VAL A 158 6.59 10.16 0.77
C VAL A 158 6.09 11.59 0.98
N SER A 159 5.01 11.80 1.73
CA SER A 159 4.49 13.15 2.00
C SER A 159 5.53 14.01 2.74
N VAL A 160 6.20 13.43 3.75
CA VAL A 160 7.33 14.06 4.45
C VAL A 160 8.46 14.40 3.48
N PHE A 161 8.81 13.48 2.59
CA PHE A 161 9.90 13.67 1.62
C PHE A 161 9.60 14.78 0.61
N VAL A 162 8.37 14.83 0.09
CA VAL A 162 7.98 15.88 -0.87
C VAL A 162 7.84 17.24 -0.17
N LEU A 163 7.33 17.29 1.07
CA LEU A 163 7.33 18.52 1.88
C LEU A 163 8.75 19.07 2.08
N LEU A 164 9.72 18.17 2.33
CA LEU A 164 11.13 18.52 2.46
C LEU A 164 11.71 19.11 1.17
N ILE A 165 11.33 18.58 0.00
CA ILE A 165 11.78 19.09 -1.31
C ILE A 165 11.16 20.46 -1.64
N VAL A 166 9.89 20.68 -1.30
CA VAL A 166 9.15 21.87 -1.76
C VAL A 166 9.46 23.12 -0.93
N ASN A 167 9.58 23.01 0.40
CA ASN A 167 9.87 24.16 1.25
C ASN A 167 10.39 23.76 2.64
N PHE A 168 11.70 23.87 2.85
CA PHE A 168 12.33 23.61 4.17
C PHE A 168 11.71 24.42 5.31
N THR A 169 11.24 25.66 5.03
CA THR A 169 10.65 26.55 6.03
C THR A 169 9.26 26.08 6.50
N VAL A 170 8.41 25.62 5.59
CA VAL A 170 7.07 25.10 5.94
C VAL A 170 7.17 23.77 6.67
N PHE A 171 8.15 22.93 6.30
CA PHE A 171 8.42 21.66 6.96
C PHE A 171 8.78 21.85 8.45
N PHE A 172 9.68 22.78 8.76
CA PHE A 172 10.06 23.09 10.15
C PHE A 172 8.90 23.67 10.99
N LEU A 173 7.95 24.37 10.36
CA LEU A 173 6.78 24.93 11.04
C LEU A 173 5.68 23.87 11.29
N CYS A 174 5.62 22.83 10.45
CA CYS A 174 4.59 21.79 10.53
C CYS A 174 4.92 20.68 11.55
N LEU A 175 6.21 20.39 11.79
CA LEU A 175 6.66 19.36 12.75
C LEU A 175 6.21 19.61 14.21
N PRO A 176 6.31 20.83 14.77
CA PRO A 176 5.82 21.13 16.12
C PRO A 176 4.30 20.98 16.25
N GLY A 177 3.55 21.33 15.19
CA GLY A 177 2.09 21.18 15.15
C GLY A 177 1.65 19.71 15.14
N ALA A 178 2.33 18.86 14.37
CA ALA A 178 2.09 17.42 14.35
C ALA A 178 2.40 16.76 15.71
N TYR A 179 3.49 17.19 16.37
CA TYR A 179 3.85 16.72 17.70
C TYR A 179 2.82 17.14 18.76
N LEU A 180 2.31 18.38 18.70
CA LEU A 180 1.23 18.87 19.57
C LEU A 180 -0.07 18.08 19.38
N LEU A 181 -0.45 17.79 18.12
CA LEU A 181 -1.63 16.98 17.81
C LEU A 181 -1.48 15.54 18.31
N TRP A 182 -0.31 14.92 18.15
CA TRP A 182 -0.01 13.61 18.72
C TRP A 182 -0.16 13.62 20.24
N GLN A 183 0.42 14.63 20.90
CA GLN A 183 0.36 14.77 22.36
C GLN A 183 -1.08 15.00 22.86
N LEU A 184 -1.87 15.80 22.14
CA LEU A 184 -3.29 16.01 22.42
C LEU A 184 -4.08 14.70 22.27
N CYS A 185 -3.88 13.97 21.17
CA CYS A 185 -4.57 12.71 20.92
C CYS A 185 -4.24 11.65 21.99
N TYR A 186 -2.96 11.56 22.36
CA TYR A 186 -2.52 10.69 23.45
C TYR A 186 -3.16 11.08 24.79
N ARG A 187 -3.34 12.38 25.05
CA ARG A 187 -4.00 12.88 26.27
C ARG A 187 -5.51 12.61 26.30
N TRP A 188 -6.17 12.61 25.14
CA TRP A 188 -7.58 12.23 25.00
C TRP A 188 -7.84 10.73 25.17
N GLN A 189 -6.84 9.89 24.90
CA GLN A 189 -6.96 8.43 25.00
C GLN A 189 -6.70 7.89 26.42
N LEU A 190 -6.20 8.73 27.32
CA LEU A 190 -5.89 8.43 28.73
C LEU A 190 -6.96 8.96 29.71
N ASN A 191 -7.92 9.75 29.25
CA ASN A 191 -9.08 10.24 30.01
C ASN A 191 -10.34 9.48 29.58
#